data_AF-K9PX06-F1
#
_entry.id   AF-K9PX06-F1
#
_cell.length_a   1.000
_cell.length_b   1.000
_cell.length_c   1.000
_cell.angle_alpha   90.00
_cell.angle_beta   90.00
_cell.angle_gamma   90.00
#
_symmetry.space_group_name_H-M   'P 1'
#
loop_
_entity.id
_entity.type
_entity.pdbx_description
1 polymer ?
#
loop_
_entity_poly.entity_id
_entity_poly.type
_entity_poly.pdbx_seq_one_letter_code
_entity_poly.pdbx_strand_id
1 'polypeptide(L)'
;MKIRFPLSLLLASTAMYFGLWGHSQANATLFGANQIDESEAVAIAVPINDGESYNLVILEQLNQQRQCWREQGDSPTVIDPLLLSFDFTGICGRSTDSNGYSLRLGGEDMAWKYDLRLVFERNELKLKAFNSSNPWRSPIEVGSTRGLAKGTLKIHLNAGWTLGKRTYQGKTLGHIYMVNENSANQLVANVPSHASVSSPKTTPTTNIGTQTNRNFSNRDTDNTVQIFVPPPQQATAINIPAAPTVQSTNFSTVSTSTNGLAPVPVPNRSIPTNDSDSSGYVRLNSGNLQPPPPPISLAQSLGLKYKVIVNATTNWQKTNLKKIVPDAFNTWVGDRRLMQAGAFADEIEAQELQERLREAGFSSEIVTIR
;
A
#
# COMPACT_ATOMS: atom_id res chain seq x y z
N MET A 1 11.66 -47.18 -86.33
CA MET A 1 12.18 -46.77 -85.00
C MET A 1 11.00 -46.81 -84.04
N LYS A 2 10.95 -47.82 -83.16
CA LYS A 2 9.74 -48.21 -82.40
C LYS A 2 10.08 -48.27 -80.91
N ILE A 3 9.26 -47.57 -80.12
CA ILE A 3 8.83 -47.83 -78.74
C ILE A 3 9.87 -47.53 -77.64
N ARG A 4 9.49 -46.67 -76.68
CA ARG A 4 9.21 -47.03 -75.27
C ARG A 4 9.03 -45.77 -74.40
N PHE A 5 7.79 -45.54 -73.94
CA PHE A 5 7.51 -44.84 -72.69
C PHE A 5 7.48 -45.87 -71.56
N PRO A 6 8.08 -45.58 -70.39
CA PRO A 6 7.65 -46.17 -69.15
C PRO A 6 7.00 -45.13 -68.23
N LEU A 7 5.73 -45.42 -67.96
CA LEU A 7 4.94 -45.09 -66.79
C LEU A 7 5.78 -45.18 -65.50
N SER A 8 5.76 -44.13 -64.68
CA SER A 8 6.25 -44.19 -63.29
C SER A 8 5.12 -43.76 -62.35
N LEU A 9 4.60 -44.75 -61.63
CA LEU A 9 3.72 -44.59 -60.46
C LEU A 9 4.42 -43.74 -59.40
N LEU A 10 3.80 -42.63 -58.98
CA LEU A 10 4.11 -41.99 -57.70
C LEU A 10 3.02 -42.36 -56.70
N LEU A 11 3.38 -43.24 -55.77
CA LEU A 11 2.62 -43.53 -54.56
C LEU A 11 2.62 -42.28 -53.67
N ALA A 12 1.44 -41.67 -53.50
CA ALA A 12 1.24 -40.59 -52.55
C ALA A 12 1.12 -41.16 -51.13
N SER A 13 2.24 -41.18 -50.40
CA SER A 13 2.27 -41.44 -48.96
C SER A 13 1.71 -40.21 -48.22
N THR A 14 0.45 -40.27 -47.78
CA THR A 14 -0.14 -39.30 -46.87
C THR A 14 0.35 -39.56 -45.45
N ALA A 15 1.41 -38.86 -45.04
CA ALA A 15 1.84 -38.81 -43.66
C ALA A 15 0.83 -37.98 -42.85
N MET A 16 0.02 -38.65 -42.04
CA MET A 16 -0.92 -38.03 -41.11
C MET A 16 -0.13 -37.49 -39.90
N TYR A 17 0.29 -36.23 -39.98
CA TYR A 17 0.84 -35.52 -38.83
C TYR A 17 -0.30 -35.27 -37.83
N PHE A 18 -0.45 -36.15 -36.85
CA PHE A 18 -1.18 -35.84 -35.62
C PHE A 18 -0.39 -34.75 -34.88
N GLY A 19 -0.79 -33.50 -35.09
CA GLY A 19 -0.35 -32.39 -34.25
C GLY A 19 -0.76 -32.68 -32.81
N LEU A 20 0.22 -32.94 -31.95
CA LEU A 20 0.07 -32.85 -30.51
C LEU A 20 -0.27 -31.40 -30.18
N TRP A 21 -1.57 -31.09 -30.16
CA TRP A 21 -2.05 -29.86 -29.56
C TRP A 21 -1.76 -29.99 -28.07
N GLY A 22 -0.68 -29.33 -27.64
CA GLY A 22 -0.41 -29.08 -26.24
C GLY A 22 -1.65 -28.42 -25.66
N HIS A 23 -2.38 -29.16 -24.84
CA HIS A 23 -3.44 -28.61 -24.03
C HIS A 23 -2.76 -27.71 -23.02
N SER A 24 -2.55 -26.45 -23.39
CA SER A 24 -2.23 -25.41 -22.43
C SER A 24 -3.39 -25.41 -21.46
N GLN A 25 -3.14 -25.94 -20.26
CA GLN A 25 -4.06 -25.87 -19.14
C GLN A 25 -4.18 -24.39 -18.80
N ALA A 26 -5.07 -23.68 -19.49
CA ALA A 26 -5.51 -22.37 -19.07
C ALA A 26 -6.32 -22.58 -17.78
N ASN A 27 -5.64 -22.60 -16.64
CA ASN A 27 -6.27 -22.13 -15.41
C ASN A 27 -6.60 -20.68 -15.68
N ALA A 28 -7.78 -20.43 -16.26
CA ALA A 28 -8.26 -19.09 -16.50
C ALA A 28 -8.53 -18.48 -15.12
N THR A 29 -7.49 -17.85 -14.56
CA THR A 29 -7.69 -16.94 -13.44
C THR A 29 -8.65 -15.88 -13.93
N LEU A 30 -9.77 -15.75 -13.21
CA LEU A 30 -10.89 -14.88 -13.58
C LEU A 30 -10.41 -13.47 -13.98
N PHE A 31 -9.38 -13.00 -13.29
CA PHE A 31 -8.70 -11.76 -13.57
C PHE A 31 -7.32 -11.99 -14.20
N GLY A 32 -7.06 -11.25 -15.26
CA GLY A 32 -5.73 -11.04 -15.82
C GLY A 32 -5.04 -9.83 -15.22
N ALA A 33 -3.84 -9.53 -15.72
CA ALA A 33 -3.09 -8.33 -15.38
C ALA A 33 -2.39 -7.79 -16.63
N ASN A 34 -2.55 -6.49 -16.89
CA ASN A 34 -1.80 -5.77 -17.92
C ASN A 34 -0.71 -4.94 -17.23
N GLN A 35 0.53 -5.05 -17.69
CA GLN A 35 1.63 -4.29 -17.11
C GLN A 35 1.40 -2.78 -17.25
N ILE A 36 1.76 -2.02 -16.20
CA ILE A 36 1.78 -0.56 -16.19
C ILE A 36 3.23 -0.12 -16.39
N ASP A 37 3.45 0.93 -17.19
CA ASP A 37 4.77 1.52 -17.34
C ASP A 37 5.21 2.21 -16.04
N GLU A 38 6.49 2.16 -15.69
CA GLU A 38 7.01 2.76 -14.45
C GLU A 38 6.87 4.29 -14.42
N SER A 39 6.72 4.95 -15.57
CA SER A 39 6.44 6.38 -15.65
C SER A 39 4.96 6.73 -15.41
N GLU A 40 4.06 5.74 -15.51
CA GLU A 40 2.61 5.92 -15.38
C GLU A 40 2.09 5.57 -13.99
N ALA A 41 2.87 4.88 -13.15
CA ALA A 41 2.49 4.60 -11.77
C ALA A 41 3.68 4.58 -10.80
N VAL A 42 3.45 5.05 -9.57
CA VAL A 42 4.46 5.06 -8.51
C VAL A 42 3.87 4.55 -7.20
N ALA A 43 4.55 3.57 -6.59
CA ALA A 43 4.27 3.13 -5.22
C ALA A 43 5.01 4.04 -4.24
N ILE A 44 4.30 4.54 -3.23
CA ILE A 44 4.81 5.53 -2.27
C ILE A 44 4.49 5.15 -0.83
N ALA A 45 5.41 5.51 0.07
CA ALA A 45 5.26 5.43 1.51
C ALA A 45 4.85 6.81 2.03
N VAL A 46 3.60 6.95 2.45
CA VAL A 46 3.05 8.20 3.01
C VAL A 46 3.15 8.16 4.53
N PRO A 47 3.87 9.08 5.18
CA PRO A 47 3.97 9.10 6.63
C PRO A 47 2.62 9.42 7.27
N ILE A 48 2.33 8.72 8.38
CA ILE A 48 1.20 8.96 9.28
C ILE A 48 1.74 9.05 10.71
N ASN A 49 0.96 9.66 11.62
CA ASN A 49 1.36 9.88 13.02
C ASN A 49 2.75 10.53 13.12
N ASP A 50 2.93 11.70 12.47
CA ASP A 50 4.18 12.46 12.44
C ASP A 50 5.42 11.68 11.95
N GLY A 51 5.22 10.61 11.18
CA GLY A 51 6.28 9.79 10.60
C GLY A 51 6.67 8.56 11.43
N GLU A 52 5.92 8.25 12.49
CA GLU A 52 6.10 7.01 13.26
C GLU A 52 5.66 5.76 12.49
N SER A 53 4.75 5.92 11.52
CA SER A 53 4.21 4.84 10.70
C SER A 53 3.96 5.32 9.27
N TYR A 54 3.77 4.39 8.33
CA TYR A 54 3.63 4.72 6.91
C TYR A 54 2.53 3.88 6.26
N ASN A 55 1.74 4.52 5.41
CA ASN A 55 0.78 3.87 4.54
C ASN A 55 1.36 3.69 3.14
N LEU A 56 1.03 2.56 2.52
CA LEU A 56 1.27 2.33 1.11
C LEU A 56 0.18 3.04 0.30
N VAL A 57 0.60 3.83 -0.68
CA VAL A 57 -0.30 4.40 -1.68
C VAL A 57 0.32 4.16 -3.05
N ILE A 58 -0.50 3.89 -4.07
CA ILE A 58 -0.06 3.88 -5.47
C ILE A 58 -0.73 5.04 -6.18
N LEU A 59 0.06 5.89 -6.83
CA LEU A 59 -0.43 6.97 -7.69
C LEU A 59 -0.32 6.53 -9.15
N GLU A 60 -1.30 6.94 -9.96
CA GLU A 60 -1.31 6.69 -11.41
C GLU A 60 -1.46 8.00 -12.19
N GLN A 61 -0.78 8.11 -13.32
CA GLN A 61 -0.88 9.18 -14.29
C GLN A 61 -1.81 8.70 -15.43
N LEU A 62 -3.10 9.07 -15.38
CA LEU A 62 -4.09 8.57 -16.34
C LEU A 62 -4.02 9.28 -17.70
N ASN A 63 -3.53 10.52 -17.71
CA ASN A 63 -3.28 11.30 -18.92
C ASN A 63 -2.18 12.33 -18.67
N GLN A 64 -1.74 13.07 -19.69
CA GLN A 64 -0.63 14.03 -19.60
C GLN A 64 -1.08 15.50 -19.35
N GLN A 65 -2.33 15.73 -18.98
CA GLN A 65 -2.88 17.08 -18.86
C GLN A 65 -2.25 17.85 -17.67
N ARG A 66 -1.98 17.15 -16.57
CA ARG A 66 -1.24 17.67 -15.40
C ARG A 66 -0.48 16.53 -14.71
N GLN A 67 0.74 16.82 -14.28
CA GLN A 67 1.56 15.86 -13.56
C GLN A 67 0.98 15.54 -12.18
N CYS A 68 0.86 14.26 -11.84
CA CYS A 68 0.27 13.78 -10.58
C CYS A 68 1.26 13.75 -9.41
N TRP A 69 2.55 13.58 -9.67
CA TRP A 69 3.61 13.64 -8.68
C TRP A 69 4.93 14.14 -9.27
N ARG A 70 5.84 14.59 -8.40
CA ARG A 70 7.21 14.94 -8.77
C ARG A 70 8.20 14.22 -7.88
N GLU A 71 9.26 13.70 -8.47
CA GLU A 71 10.35 13.02 -7.76
C GLU A 71 11.49 13.98 -7.44
N GLN A 72 12.12 13.81 -6.28
CA GLN A 72 13.30 14.57 -5.85
C GLN A 72 14.30 13.66 -5.13
N GLY A 73 15.58 13.76 -5.50
CA GLY A 73 16.61 12.86 -4.98
C GLY A 73 16.59 11.49 -5.67
N ASP A 74 17.33 10.53 -5.12
CA ASP A 74 17.50 9.19 -5.70
C ASP A 74 17.51 8.10 -4.63
N SER A 75 18.26 8.28 -3.53
CA SER A 75 18.35 7.30 -2.43
C SER A 75 18.38 7.99 -1.04
N PRO A 76 17.23 8.19 -0.39
CA PRO A 76 15.88 7.87 -0.87
C PRO A 76 15.36 8.90 -1.88
N THR A 77 14.43 8.47 -2.74
CA THR A 77 13.65 9.39 -3.59
C THR A 77 12.45 9.91 -2.80
N VAL A 78 12.35 11.24 -2.64
CA VAL A 78 11.20 11.92 -2.04
C VAL A 78 10.16 12.22 -3.12
N ILE A 79 8.90 11.97 -2.82
CA ILE A 79 7.78 12.22 -3.72
C ILE A 79 6.95 13.41 -3.24
N ASP A 80 6.74 14.38 -4.12
CA ASP A 80 5.79 15.47 -3.93
C ASP A 80 4.46 15.13 -4.65
N PRO A 81 3.37 14.81 -3.91
CA PRO A 81 2.09 14.41 -4.49
C PRO A 81 1.30 15.62 -5.00
N LEU A 82 1.63 16.07 -6.21
CA LEU A 82 1.03 17.24 -6.86
C LEU A 82 -0.50 17.14 -7.02
N LEU A 83 -1.06 15.94 -7.12
CA LEU A 83 -2.51 15.70 -7.19
C LEU A 83 -3.32 16.35 -6.05
N LEU A 84 -2.68 16.70 -4.93
CA LEU A 84 -3.33 17.39 -3.81
C LEU A 84 -3.58 18.88 -4.05
N SER A 85 -3.05 19.44 -5.16
CA SER A 85 -3.09 20.87 -5.47
C SER A 85 -4.11 21.25 -6.56
N PHE A 86 -4.84 20.28 -7.11
CA PHE A 86 -5.82 20.51 -8.16
C PHE A 86 -6.91 19.42 -8.15
N ASP A 87 -7.98 19.64 -8.91
CA ASP A 87 -8.97 18.59 -9.18
C ASP A 87 -8.37 17.53 -10.10
N PHE A 88 -7.97 16.42 -9.51
CA PHE A 88 -7.28 15.33 -10.19
C PHE A 88 -8.24 14.38 -10.95
N THR A 89 -9.56 14.64 -10.93
CA THR A 89 -10.58 13.78 -11.54
C THR A 89 -10.26 13.50 -13.00
N GLY A 90 -10.10 12.22 -13.34
CA GLY A 90 -9.78 11.78 -14.70
C GLY A 90 -8.34 12.07 -15.16
N ILE A 91 -7.51 12.66 -14.31
CA ILE A 91 -6.10 12.98 -14.57
C ILE A 91 -5.18 12.04 -13.79
N CYS A 92 -5.49 11.82 -12.50
CA CYS A 92 -4.71 10.95 -11.62
C CYS A 92 -5.56 9.83 -11.03
N GLY A 93 -4.95 8.66 -10.88
CA GLY A 93 -5.49 7.55 -10.07
C GLY A 93 -4.80 7.50 -8.71
N ARG A 94 -5.50 6.98 -7.70
CA ARG A 94 -4.92 6.75 -6.38
C ARG A 94 -5.52 5.50 -5.73
N SER A 95 -4.66 4.52 -5.44
CA SER A 95 -4.99 3.35 -4.63
C SER A 95 -4.41 3.51 -3.23
N THR A 96 -5.26 3.63 -2.21
CA THR A 96 -4.84 3.96 -0.83
C THR A 96 -4.93 2.83 0.18
N ASP A 97 -5.52 1.70 -0.20
CA ASP A 97 -5.80 0.59 0.70
C ASP A 97 -5.80 -0.75 -0.06
N SER A 98 -6.01 -1.83 0.69
CA SER A 98 -6.06 -3.20 0.17
C SER A 98 -7.21 -3.47 -0.83
N ASN A 99 -8.15 -2.55 -1.01
CA ASN A 99 -9.16 -2.63 -2.06
C ASN A 99 -8.67 -2.04 -3.39
N GLY A 100 -7.70 -1.13 -3.36
CA GLY A 100 -7.12 -0.51 -4.55
C GLY A 100 -5.86 -1.20 -5.07
N TYR A 101 -5.21 -2.04 -4.25
CA TYR A 101 -4.04 -2.80 -4.66
C TYR A 101 -3.95 -4.18 -3.99
N SER A 102 -3.26 -5.12 -4.64
CA SER A 102 -2.90 -6.41 -4.06
C SER A 102 -1.68 -7.03 -4.74
N LEU A 103 -1.28 -8.22 -4.29
CA LEU A 103 -0.27 -9.02 -4.98
C LEU A 103 -0.87 -9.93 -6.04
N ARG A 104 -0.11 -10.16 -7.12
CA ARG A 104 -0.34 -11.25 -8.06
C ARG A 104 0.94 -12.07 -8.20
N LEU A 105 0.91 -13.33 -7.78
CA LEU A 105 2.09 -14.20 -7.71
C LEU A 105 1.85 -15.46 -8.53
N GLY A 106 2.74 -15.77 -9.48
CA GLY A 106 2.61 -16.96 -10.34
C GLY A 106 1.29 -16.99 -11.11
N GLY A 107 0.78 -15.81 -11.49
CA GLY A 107 -0.51 -15.66 -12.16
C GLY A 107 -1.74 -15.77 -11.25
N GLU A 108 -1.60 -15.98 -9.94
CA GLU A 108 -2.73 -16.03 -9.00
C GLU A 108 -2.88 -14.72 -8.24
N ASP A 109 -4.13 -14.28 -8.05
CA ASP A 109 -4.47 -13.13 -7.22
C ASP A 109 -4.41 -13.47 -5.73
N MET A 110 -3.66 -12.66 -5.00
CA MET A 110 -3.32 -12.89 -3.59
C MET A 110 -3.99 -11.89 -2.64
N ALA A 111 -4.97 -11.09 -3.09
CA ALA A 111 -5.64 -10.04 -2.30
C ALA A 111 -6.11 -10.50 -0.90
N TRP A 112 -6.42 -11.78 -0.74
CA TRP A 112 -6.88 -12.38 0.52
C TRP A 112 -5.81 -13.02 1.38
N LYS A 113 -4.76 -13.49 0.71
CA LYS A 113 -3.77 -14.38 1.30
C LYS A 113 -2.64 -13.58 1.92
N TYR A 114 -2.40 -12.39 1.39
CA TYR A 114 -1.31 -11.53 1.79
C TYR A 114 -1.78 -10.10 2.04
N ASP A 115 -1.26 -9.54 3.12
CA ASP A 115 -1.40 -8.14 3.49
C ASP A 115 -0.07 -7.40 3.26
N LEU A 116 -0.13 -6.26 2.59
CA LEU A 116 1.03 -5.46 2.23
C LEU A 116 1.29 -4.40 3.29
N ARG A 117 2.48 -4.42 3.89
CA ARG A 117 2.87 -3.49 4.96
C ARG A 117 4.24 -2.91 4.72
N LEU A 118 4.40 -1.65 5.12
CA LEU A 118 5.69 -1.02 5.24
C LEU A 118 6.26 -1.31 6.63
N VAL A 119 7.47 -1.84 6.69
CA VAL A 119 8.19 -2.10 7.93
C VAL A 119 9.54 -1.40 7.92
N PHE A 120 9.92 -0.86 9.07
CA PHE A 120 11.23 -0.23 9.24
C PHE A 120 12.31 -1.30 9.39
N GLU A 121 13.31 -1.30 8.51
CA GLU A 121 14.47 -2.20 8.60
C GLU A 121 15.73 -1.49 8.11
N ARG A 122 16.83 -1.58 8.88
CA ARG A 122 18.16 -1.12 8.46
C ARG A 122 18.20 0.30 7.86
N ASN A 123 17.50 1.24 8.50
CA ASN A 123 17.45 2.65 8.07
C ASN A 123 16.78 2.88 6.70
N GLU A 124 15.80 2.05 6.36
CA GLU A 124 14.89 2.21 5.24
C GLU A 124 13.51 1.60 5.56
N LEU A 125 12.51 1.87 4.72
CA LEU A 125 11.25 1.15 4.75
C LEU A 125 11.29 0.02 3.73
N LYS A 126 10.90 -1.17 4.16
CA LYS A 126 10.67 -2.33 3.30
C LYS A 126 9.19 -2.53 3.09
N LEU A 127 8.77 -2.64 1.83
CA LEU A 127 7.44 -3.12 1.50
C LEU A 127 7.45 -4.64 1.52
N LYS A 128 6.68 -5.22 2.45
CA LYS A 128 6.62 -6.67 2.67
C LYS A 128 5.20 -7.18 2.68
N ALA A 129 5.05 -8.41 2.21
CA ALA A 129 3.78 -9.11 2.17
C ALA A 129 3.71 -10.20 3.24
N PHE A 130 2.73 -10.07 4.13
CA PHE A 130 2.52 -10.94 5.28
C PHE A 130 1.35 -11.88 5.01
N ASN A 131 1.53 -13.17 5.25
CA ASN A 131 0.45 -14.13 5.06
C ASN A 131 -0.62 -13.98 6.15
N SER A 132 -1.86 -13.66 5.75
CA SER A 132 -2.96 -13.33 6.68
C SER A 132 -3.39 -14.54 7.52
N SER A 133 -3.26 -15.76 7.00
CA SER A 133 -3.67 -17.00 7.68
C SER A 133 -2.55 -17.69 8.43
N ASN A 134 -1.28 -17.45 8.04
CA ASN A 134 -0.10 -18.00 8.70
C ASN A 134 0.94 -16.91 8.99
N PRO A 135 0.80 -16.17 10.10
CA PRO A 135 1.71 -15.08 10.47
C PRO A 135 3.16 -15.50 10.71
N TRP A 136 3.44 -16.80 10.92
CA TRP A 136 4.79 -17.33 11.14
C TRP A 136 5.55 -17.60 9.85
N ARG A 137 4.85 -17.58 8.71
CA ARG A 137 5.49 -17.70 7.41
C ARG A 137 6.34 -16.46 7.15
N SER A 138 7.58 -16.67 6.68
CA SER A 138 8.46 -15.56 6.31
C SER A 138 7.77 -14.63 5.30
N PRO A 139 7.80 -13.30 5.54
CA PRO A 139 7.19 -12.35 4.63
C PRO A 139 7.99 -12.28 3.32
N ILE A 140 7.30 -11.93 2.24
CA ILE A 140 7.90 -11.73 0.93
C ILE A 140 8.28 -10.25 0.79
N GLU A 141 9.53 -9.94 0.48
CA GLU A 141 9.97 -8.57 0.22
C GLU A 141 9.66 -8.16 -1.23
N VAL A 142 8.86 -7.11 -1.38
CA VAL A 142 8.36 -6.61 -2.67
C VAL A 142 9.18 -5.42 -3.16
N GLY A 143 9.66 -4.57 -2.25
CA GLY A 143 10.41 -3.37 -2.58
C GLY A 143 10.93 -2.63 -1.35
N SER A 144 11.61 -1.51 -1.58
CA SER A 144 12.20 -0.67 -0.52
C SER A 144 12.31 0.80 -0.90
N THR A 145 12.41 1.67 0.10
CA THR A 145 12.63 3.12 -0.12
C THR A 145 14.08 3.50 -0.36
N ARG A 146 15.03 2.54 -0.25
CA ARG A 146 16.48 2.76 -0.44
C ARG A 146 17.04 3.86 0.47
N GLY A 147 16.47 3.99 1.67
CA GLY A 147 16.83 4.97 2.68
C GLY A 147 15.61 5.60 3.37
N LEU A 148 15.89 6.55 4.27
CA LEU A 148 14.88 7.32 4.99
C LEU A 148 15.11 8.81 4.81
N ALA A 149 14.02 9.53 4.62
CA ALA A 149 13.98 10.98 4.64
C ALA A 149 12.62 11.42 5.21
N LYS A 150 12.48 12.73 5.46
CA LYS A 150 11.19 13.31 5.84
C LYS A 150 10.25 13.34 4.63
N GLY A 151 8.95 13.20 4.90
CA GLY A 151 7.91 13.29 3.88
C GLY A 151 7.60 11.95 3.22
N THR A 152 6.96 12.01 2.06
CA THR A 152 6.55 10.84 1.29
C THR A 152 7.73 10.28 0.51
N LEU A 153 7.96 8.97 0.58
CA LEU A 153 9.10 8.31 -0.07
C LEU A 153 8.64 7.40 -1.21
N LYS A 154 9.42 7.29 -2.29
CA LYS A 154 9.20 6.31 -3.35
C LYS A 154 9.56 4.92 -2.85
N ILE A 155 8.74 3.93 -3.20
CA ILE A 155 9.05 2.52 -3.00
C ILE A 155 9.54 1.98 -4.34
N HIS A 156 10.81 1.62 -4.39
CA HIS A 156 11.40 0.95 -5.53
C HIS A 156 11.10 -0.55 -5.43
N LEU A 157 10.41 -1.08 -6.42
CA LEU A 157 10.15 -2.51 -6.51
C LEU A 157 11.46 -3.28 -6.71
N ASN A 158 11.56 -4.45 -6.09
CA ASN A 158 12.72 -5.32 -6.22
C ASN A 158 12.78 -5.93 -7.62
N ALA A 159 13.95 -6.43 -8.04
CA ALA A 159 14.09 -7.07 -9.35
C ALA A 159 13.07 -8.21 -9.53
N GLY A 160 12.43 -8.25 -10.70
CA GLY A 160 11.38 -9.23 -11.02
C GLY A 160 9.98 -8.85 -10.53
N TRP A 161 9.82 -7.70 -9.88
CA TRP A 161 8.52 -7.12 -9.54
C TRP A 161 8.14 -6.00 -10.49
N THR A 162 6.87 -5.94 -10.86
CA THR A 162 6.31 -4.86 -11.69
C THR A 162 4.94 -4.43 -11.16
N LEU A 163 4.43 -3.29 -11.62
CA LEU A 163 3.04 -2.91 -11.43
C LEU A 163 2.19 -3.38 -12.62
N GLY A 164 0.95 -3.76 -12.37
CA GLY A 164 0.01 -4.15 -13.42
C GLY A 164 -1.44 -3.79 -13.07
N LYS A 165 -2.24 -3.36 -14.04
CA LYS A 165 -3.68 -3.18 -13.85
C LYS A 165 -4.39 -4.52 -13.91
N ARG A 166 -5.33 -4.74 -12.99
CA ARG A 166 -6.26 -5.86 -13.07
C ARG A 166 -7.12 -5.74 -14.32
N THR A 167 -7.36 -6.87 -14.98
CA THR A 167 -8.24 -6.94 -16.14
C THR A 167 -9.30 -8.02 -15.99
N TYR A 168 -10.50 -7.77 -16.49
CA TYR A 168 -11.58 -8.74 -16.57
C TYR A 168 -12.19 -8.73 -17.97
N GLN A 169 -12.21 -9.89 -18.65
CA GLN A 169 -12.75 -10.04 -20.01
C GLN A 169 -12.24 -8.99 -21.00
N GLY A 170 -10.94 -8.65 -20.92
CA GLY A 170 -10.30 -7.64 -21.78
C GLY A 170 -10.53 -6.17 -21.38
N LYS A 171 -11.31 -5.90 -20.32
CA LYS A 171 -11.46 -4.56 -19.74
C LYS A 171 -10.47 -4.35 -18.60
N THR A 172 -9.80 -3.21 -18.60
CA THR A 172 -8.97 -2.74 -17.48
C THR A 172 -9.86 -2.22 -16.35
N LEU A 173 -9.55 -2.60 -15.11
CA LEU A 173 -10.25 -2.17 -13.90
C LEU A 173 -9.40 -1.18 -13.09
N GLY A 174 -9.95 -0.65 -12.00
CA GLY A 174 -9.27 0.25 -11.08
C GLY A 174 -8.11 -0.40 -10.29
N HIS A 175 -8.24 -1.66 -9.89
CA HIS A 175 -7.30 -2.35 -9.01
C HIS A 175 -5.89 -2.54 -9.61
N ILE A 176 -4.86 -2.30 -8.79
CA ILE A 176 -3.43 -2.43 -9.17
C ILE A 176 -2.80 -3.64 -8.51
N TYR A 177 -2.10 -4.45 -9.29
CA TYR A 177 -1.25 -5.53 -8.80
C TYR A 177 0.20 -5.09 -8.67
N MET A 178 0.84 -5.52 -7.58
CA MET A 178 2.28 -5.80 -7.57
C MET A 178 2.48 -7.24 -8.05
N VAL A 179 3.10 -7.38 -9.23
CA VAL A 179 3.17 -8.64 -9.97
C VAL A 179 4.54 -9.26 -9.81
N ASN A 180 4.58 -10.57 -9.60
CA ASN A 180 5.77 -11.39 -9.76
C ASN A 180 5.40 -12.74 -10.40
N GLU A 181 6.19 -13.20 -11.35
CA GLU A 181 5.95 -14.47 -12.04
C GLU A 181 6.21 -15.70 -11.15
N ASN A 182 6.94 -15.52 -10.05
CA ASN A 182 7.19 -16.59 -9.10
C ASN A 182 6.00 -16.76 -8.15
N SER A 183 5.68 -18.01 -7.82
CA SER A 183 4.73 -18.33 -6.76
C SER A 183 5.24 -17.88 -5.39
N ALA A 184 4.31 -17.73 -4.44
CA ALA A 184 4.66 -17.39 -3.06
C ALA A 184 5.65 -18.37 -2.41
N ASN A 185 5.60 -19.66 -2.79
CA ASN A 185 6.53 -20.66 -2.23
C ASN A 185 7.95 -20.48 -2.77
N GLN A 186 8.09 -20.14 -4.06
CA GLN A 186 9.39 -19.86 -4.68
C GLN A 186 10.02 -18.59 -4.08
N LEU A 187 9.23 -17.53 -3.91
CA LEU A 187 9.72 -16.26 -3.36
C LEU A 187 10.18 -16.39 -1.89
N VAL A 188 9.48 -17.21 -1.10
CA VAL A 188 9.89 -17.48 0.30
C VAL A 188 11.12 -18.38 0.38
N ALA A 189 11.23 -19.39 -0.50
CA ALA A 189 12.39 -20.28 -0.53
C ALA A 189 13.69 -19.58 -0.95
N ASN A 190 13.59 -18.51 -1.74
CA ASN A 190 14.73 -17.72 -2.21
C ASN A 190 15.24 -16.69 -1.20
N VAL A 191 14.60 -16.55 -0.04
CA VAL A 191 15.14 -15.73 1.06
C VAL A 191 16.33 -16.49 1.65
N PRO A 192 17.55 -15.93 1.65
CA PRO A 192 18.68 -16.56 2.33
C PRO A 192 18.30 -16.81 3.79
N SER A 193 18.18 -18.09 4.15
CA SER A 193 17.90 -18.49 5.53
C SER A 193 19.01 -17.91 6.40
N HIS A 194 18.67 -17.02 7.32
CA HIS A 194 19.56 -16.74 8.45
C HIS A 194 19.70 -18.06 9.20
N ALA A 195 20.82 -18.74 8.98
CA ALA A 195 21.10 -20.05 9.55
C ALA A 195 20.83 -20.01 11.05
N SER A 196 19.85 -20.81 11.48
CA SER A 196 19.62 -21.13 12.88
C SER A 196 20.94 -21.62 13.45
N VAL A 197 21.50 -20.88 14.41
CA VAL A 197 22.65 -21.32 15.20
C VAL A 197 22.27 -22.66 15.83
N SER A 198 22.80 -23.76 15.29
CA SER A 198 22.65 -25.06 15.89
C SER A 198 23.50 -25.09 17.16
N SER A 199 22.84 -25.25 18.29
CA SER A 199 23.46 -25.47 19.59
C SER A 199 24.43 -26.66 19.53
N PRO A 200 25.63 -26.59 20.14
CA PRO A 200 26.57 -27.70 20.09
C PRO A 200 26.04 -28.90 20.87
N LYS A 201 25.94 -30.05 20.19
CA LYS A 201 25.66 -31.35 20.77
C LYS A 201 26.90 -31.86 21.51
N THR A 202 26.82 -31.96 22.84
CA THR A 202 27.78 -32.62 23.72
C THR A 202 27.84 -34.14 23.48
N THR A 203 29.04 -34.70 23.33
CA THR A 203 29.46 -36.06 23.77
C THR A 203 31.01 -36.19 23.73
N PRO A 204 31.67 -37.19 24.36
CA PRO A 204 32.72 -36.96 25.35
C PRO A 204 34.15 -37.43 24.97
N THR A 205 35.12 -36.82 25.67
CA THR A 205 36.46 -37.26 26.12
C THR A 205 37.29 -38.28 25.30
N THR A 206 38.56 -37.95 25.01
CA THR A 206 39.77 -38.75 25.37
C THR A 206 41.05 -37.91 25.20
N ASN A 207 41.86 -37.88 26.27
CA ASN A 207 43.20 -37.28 26.35
C ASN A 207 44.23 -38.00 25.46
N ILE A 208 45.28 -37.30 25.02
CA ILE A 208 46.71 -37.72 25.06
C ILE A 208 47.56 -36.46 24.85
N GLY A 209 48.58 -36.28 25.71
CA GLY A 209 49.52 -35.18 25.66
C GLY A 209 50.81 -35.47 24.89
N THR A 210 51.60 -34.40 24.81
CA THR A 210 53.07 -34.28 24.70
C THR A 210 53.81 -34.48 23.36
N GLN A 211 54.39 -33.33 22.92
CA GLN A 211 55.72 -33.09 22.31
C GLN A 211 56.00 -33.65 20.90
N THR A 212 56.52 -32.91 19.91
CA THR A 212 57.82 -32.20 19.86
C THR A 212 57.96 -31.36 18.56
N ASN A 213 58.71 -30.25 18.67
CA ASN A 213 59.56 -29.56 17.68
C ASN A 213 59.36 -29.76 16.16
N ARG A 214 59.21 -28.63 15.44
CA ARG A 214 60.24 -28.16 14.49
C ARG A 214 60.08 -26.68 14.10
N ASN A 215 61.21 -25.99 14.17
CA ASN A 215 61.46 -24.60 13.77
C ASN A 215 61.12 -24.30 12.30
N PHE A 216 60.54 -23.12 12.04
CA PHE A 216 60.80 -22.37 10.81
C PHE A 216 60.99 -20.88 11.11
N SER A 217 61.94 -20.32 10.36
CA SER A 217 62.66 -19.07 10.57
C SER A 217 61.89 -17.82 10.16
N ASN A 218 62.27 -16.69 10.78
CA ASN A 218 61.93 -15.30 10.46
C ASN A 218 61.94 -14.97 8.96
N ARG A 219 60.94 -14.19 8.50
CA ARG A 219 61.18 -13.02 7.65
C ARG A 219 60.01 -12.02 7.68
N ASP A 220 60.38 -10.76 7.85
CA ASP A 220 59.59 -9.53 7.83
C ASP A 220 58.49 -9.44 6.75
N THR A 221 57.35 -8.87 7.11
CA THR A 221 56.92 -7.54 6.63
C THR A 221 55.74 -7.05 7.46
N ASP A 222 56.06 -6.12 8.36
CA ASP A 222 55.13 -5.23 9.04
C ASP A 222 54.47 -4.30 8.01
N ASN A 223 53.17 -4.48 7.78
CA ASN A 223 52.31 -3.51 7.12
C ASN A 223 51.14 -3.18 8.05
N THR A 224 51.45 -2.41 9.10
CA THR A 224 50.46 -1.69 9.89
C THR A 224 49.80 -0.61 9.02
N VAL A 225 48.55 -0.85 8.59
CA VAL A 225 47.71 0.16 7.94
C VAL A 225 47.35 1.23 8.97
N GLN A 226 48.07 2.36 8.93
CA GLN A 226 47.74 3.57 9.67
C GLN A 226 46.47 4.19 9.07
N ILE A 227 45.34 4.08 9.76
CA ILE A 227 44.12 4.81 9.43
C ILE A 227 44.35 6.28 9.82
N PHE A 228 44.48 7.13 8.81
CA PHE A 228 44.54 8.58 8.99
C PHE A 228 43.15 9.07 9.41
N VAL A 229 42.96 9.33 10.70
CA VAL A 229 41.75 9.97 11.22
C VAL A 229 41.96 11.49 11.12
N PRO A 230 41.20 12.22 10.27
CA PRO A 230 41.30 13.68 10.24
C PRO A 230 40.80 14.30 11.55
N PRO A 231 41.42 15.38 12.04
CA PRO A 231 40.99 16.06 13.27
C PRO A 231 39.58 16.67 13.09
N PRO A 232 38.77 16.74 14.17
CA PRO A 232 37.44 17.35 14.12
C PRO A 232 37.58 18.82 13.74
N GLN A 233 37.02 19.18 12.58
CA GLN A 233 36.89 20.57 12.15
C GLN A 233 35.91 21.26 13.11
N GLN A 234 36.40 22.25 13.84
CA GLN A 234 35.60 23.15 14.66
C GLN A 234 34.57 23.83 13.76
N ALA A 235 33.30 23.75 14.13
CA ALA A 235 32.23 24.47 13.45
C ALA A 235 32.49 25.98 13.56
N THR A 236 32.87 26.61 12.44
CA THR A 236 32.80 28.06 12.29
C THR A 236 31.34 28.48 12.38
N ALA A 237 31.01 29.26 13.41
CA ALA A 237 29.71 29.91 13.55
C ALA A 237 29.45 30.80 12.32
N ILE A 238 28.44 30.42 11.53
CA ILE A 238 27.93 31.28 10.47
C ILE A 238 27.08 32.34 11.16
N ASN A 239 27.48 33.60 11.02
CA ASN A 239 26.77 34.76 11.56
C ASN A 239 25.49 34.97 10.72
N ILE A 240 24.35 34.53 11.22
CA ILE A 240 23.04 34.73 10.58
C ILE A 240 22.55 36.15 10.93
N PRO A 241 22.14 36.99 9.97
CA PRO A 241 21.49 38.25 10.27
C PRO A 241 20.20 38.02 11.07
N ALA A 242 20.04 38.77 12.16
CA ALA A 242 18.86 38.72 13.02
C ALA A 242 17.58 39.00 12.22
N ALA A 243 16.54 38.20 12.49
CA ALA A 243 15.18 38.45 12.03
C ALA A 243 14.68 39.81 12.56
N PRO A 244 13.86 40.55 11.79
CA PRO A 244 13.33 41.83 12.24
C PRO A 244 12.43 41.65 13.46
N THR A 245 12.80 42.34 14.53
CA THR A 245 12.05 42.45 15.78
C THR A 245 10.78 43.25 15.53
N VAL A 246 9.61 42.62 15.63
CA VAL A 246 8.34 43.37 15.69
C VAL A 246 8.21 43.92 17.11
N GLN A 247 8.23 45.24 17.20
CA GLN A 247 8.10 46.00 18.44
C GLN A 247 6.72 45.75 19.07
N SER A 248 6.71 45.28 20.32
CA SER A 248 5.56 45.37 21.19
C SER A 248 5.34 46.84 21.56
N THR A 249 4.16 47.37 21.23
CA THR A 249 3.71 48.64 21.78
C THR A 249 3.09 48.40 23.15
N ASN A 250 3.68 49.04 24.16
CA ASN A 250 3.18 49.11 25.52
C ASN A 250 1.88 49.92 25.55
N PHE A 251 0.83 49.37 26.17
CA PHE A 251 -0.25 50.17 26.76
C PHE A 251 -0.30 49.90 28.26
N SER A 252 -0.21 50.99 29.03
CA SER A 252 -0.14 51.01 30.47
C SER A 252 -1.43 50.57 31.15
N THR A 253 -1.23 49.92 32.29
CA THR A 253 -2.19 49.56 33.34
C THR A 253 -2.93 50.77 33.91
N VAL A 254 -4.26 50.64 34.05
CA VAL A 254 -5.03 51.32 35.11
C VAL A 254 -5.92 50.27 35.78
N SER A 255 -5.77 50.15 37.10
CA SER A 255 -6.53 49.26 37.98
C SER A 255 -7.69 49.99 38.65
N THR A 256 -8.82 49.32 38.83
CA THR A 256 -9.81 49.35 39.96
C THR A 256 -11.15 48.77 39.44
N SER A 257 -11.97 47.98 40.14
CA SER A 257 -11.93 47.26 41.42
C SER A 257 -13.12 46.27 41.49
N THR A 258 -12.86 45.06 42.00
CA THR A 258 -13.67 44.22 42.92
C THR A 258 -15.04 43.59 42.57
N ASN A 259 -15.10 42.28 42.92
CA ASN A 259 -16.22 41.37 43.24
C ASN A 259 -16.80 40.53 42.07
N GLY A 260 -16.77 39.18 42.03
CA GLY A 260 -16.29 38.15 42.96
C GLY A 260 -16.52 36.71 42.41
N LEU A 261 -15.84 35.73 43.04
CA LEU A 261 -16.15 34.29 43.24
C LEU A 261 -16.30 33.29 42.06
N ALA A 262 -15.27 32.42 41.95
CA ALA A 262 -15.19 30.95 41.67
C ALA A 262 -16.10 30.20 40.65
N PRO A 263 -15.57 29.15 39.97
CA PRO A 263 -16.23 28.45 38.85
C PRO A 263 -17.15 27.28 39.30
N VAL A 264 -18.25 27.05 38.59
CA VAL A 264 -19.23 25.98 38.88
C VAL A 264 -19.51 25.15 37.60
N PRO A 265 -19.69 23.80 37.71
CA PRO A 265 -19.52 22.83 36.63
C PRO A 265 -20.75 22.63 35.74
N VAL A 266 -20.51 22.06 34.55
CA VAL A 266 -21.51 21.70 33.53
C VAL A 266 -22.48 20.62 34.04
N PRO A 267 -23.80 20.86 34.07
CA PRO A 267 -24.76 19.84 34.43
C PRO A 267 -25.15 18.96 33.25
N ASN A 268 -25.09 17.66 33.48
CA ASN A 268 -25.63 16.59 32.65
C ASN A 268 -27.09 16.33 33.10
N ARG A 269 -28.11 16.73 32.34
CA ARG A 269 -29.48 16.17 32.45
C ARG A 269 -30.41 16.50 31.27
N SER A 270 -31.37 15.61 31.11
CA SER A 270 -32.22 15.29 29.96
C SER A 270 -33.20 16.38 29.51
N ILE A 271 -33.53 16.33 28.21
CA ILE A 271 -34.54 17.14 27.52
C ILE A 271 -35.95 16.88 28.08
N PRO A 272 -36.70 17.92 28.52
CA PRO A 272 -38.14 17.87 28.63
C PRO A 272 -38.81 18.46 27.38
N THR A 273 -39.87 17.77 26.97
CA THR A 273 -40.76 18.05 25.84
C THR A 273 -41.71 19.22 26.09
N ASN A 274 -41.99 19.94 24.99
CA ASN A 274 -43.23 20.65 24.63
C ASN A 274 -43.73 21.77 25.57
N ASP A 275 -43.65 23.02 25.08
CA ASP A 275 -44.79 23.93 25.17
C ASP A 275 -44.76 24.98 24.06
N SER A 276 -45.94 25.22 23.54
CA SER A 276 -46.31 25.99 22.36
C SER A 276 -46.26 27.51 22.58
N ASP A 277 -46.20 28.20 21.43
CA ASP A 277 -46.71 29.56 21.19
C ASP A 277 -45.71 30.72 21.25
N SER A 278 -45.08 31.00 20.10
CA SER A 278 -44.97 32.37 19.57
C SER A 278 -44.48 32.35 18.13
N SER A 279 -45.43 32.61 17.23
CA SER A 279 -45.21 32.89 15.83
C SER A 279 -44.41 34.18 15.63
N GLY A 280 -43.19 34.06 15.10
CA GLY A 280 -42.36 35.18 14.67
C GLY A 280 -41.68 34.86 13.33
N TYR A 281 -42.46 34.59 12.29
CA TYR A 281 -41.91 34.38 10.94
C TYR A 281 -41.54 35.73 10.31
N VAL A 282 -40.25 35.95 10.09
CA VAL A 282 -39.76 36.87 9.05
C VAL A 282 -39.84 36.13 7.71
N ARG A 283 -40.69 36.60 6.79
CA ARG A 283 -40.71 36.09 5.41
C ARG A 283 -39.52 36.66 4.64
N LEU A 284 -38.56 35.80 4.31
CA LEU A 284 -37.62 36.06 3.22
C LEU A 284 -38.27 35.66 1.90
N ASN A 285 -38.28 36.62 0.98
CA ASN A 285 -38.81 36.52 -0.37
C ASN A 285 -38.10 35.37 -1.12
N SER A 286 -38.88 34.41 -1.62
CA SER A 286 -38.38 33.26 -2.40
C SER A 286 -37.93 33.71 -3.79
N GLY A 287 -36.66 34.06 -3.92
CA GLY A 287 -35.96 34.03 -5.20
C GLY A 287 -35.54 32.58 -5.51
N ASN A 288 -35.75 32.16 -6.75
CA ASN A 288 -35.42 30.84 -7.29
C ASN A 288 -33.91 30.53 -7.21
N LEU A 289 -33.41 30.22 -6.01
CA LEU A 289 -32.07 29.68 -5.81
C LEU A 289 -32.23 28.17 -5.76
N GLN A 290 -31.88 27.51 -6.86
CA GLN A 290 -31.62 26.08 -6.84
C GLN A 290 -30.65 25.81 -5.67
N PRO A 291 -30.98 24.87 -4.76
CA PRO A 291 -30.10 24.56 -3.65
C PRO A 291 -28.71 24.29 -4.22
N PRO A 292 -27.63 24.79 -3.59
CA PRO A 292 -26.30 24.37 -3.98
C PRO A 292 -26.28 22.84 -3.97
N PRO A 293 -25.71 22.20 -5.00
CA PRO A 293 -25.63 20.74 -5.04
C PRO A 293 -25.01 20.26 -3.73
N PRO A 294 -25.48 19.13 -3.18
CA PRO A 294 -24.92 18.58 -1.95
C PRO A 294 -23.39 18.49 -2.10
N PRO A 295 -22.62 18.78 -1.05
CA PRO A 295 -21.16 18.68 -1.12
C PRO A 295 -20.81 17.27 -1.59
N ILE A 296 -20.08 17.21 -2.71
CA ILE A 296 -19.53 15.98 -3.25
C ILE A 296 -18.77 15.30 -2.11
N SER A 297 -19.19 14.11 -1.70
CA SER A 297 -18.47 13.37 -0.67
C SER A 297 -17.04 13.11 -1.14
N LEU A 298 -16.08 12.99 -0.22
CA LEU A 298 -14.69 12.64 -0.56
C LEU A 298 -14.64 11.42 -1.49
N ALA A 299 -15.49 10.43 -1.27
CA ALA A 299 -15.61 9.24 -2.12
C ALA A 299 -16.05 9.56 -3.57
N GLN A 300 -16.97 10.50 -3.77
CA GLN A 300 -17.36 10.94 -5.12
C GLN A 300 -16.29 11.78 -5.82
N SER A 301 -15.57 12.61 -5.07
CA SER A 301 -14.40 13.33 -5.61
C SER A 301 -13.26 12.38 -5.99
N LEU A 302 -13.29 11.15 -5.45
CA LEU A 302 -12.38 10.06 -5.79
C LEU A 302 -12.90 9.17 -6.93
N GLY A 303 -14.04 9.50 -7.56
CA GLY A 303 -14.65 8.70 -8.62
C GLY A 303 -15.22 7.36 -8.14
N LEU A 304 -15.33 7.14 -6.82
CA LEU A 304 -15.87 5.92 -6.24
C LEU A 304 -17.40 5.96 -6.35
N LYS A 305 -17.96 4.94 -6.99
CA LYS A 305 -19.40 4.83 -7.28
C LYS A 305 -20.11 3.85 -6.36
N TYR A 306 -19.37 2.89 -5.80
CA TYR A 306 -19.90 1.80 -5.01
C TYR A 306 -19.18 1.70 -3.67
N LYS A 307 -19.90 1.39 -2.59
CA LYS A 307 -19.30 0.98 -1.31
C LYS A 307 -19.93 -0.33 -0.86
N VAL A 308 -19.12 -1.19 -0.26
CA VAL A 308 -19.56 -2.48 0.29
C VAL A 308 -19.66 -2.35 1.80
N ILE A 309 -20.86 -2.53 2.32
CA ILE A 309 -21.17 -2.47 3.75
C ILE A 309 -21.47 -3.87 4.29
N VAL A 310 -21.11 -4.13 5.54
CA VAL A 310 -21.16 -5.45 6.18
C VAL A 310 -21.83 -5.34 7.54
N ASN A 311 -22.73 -6.29 7.82
CA ASN A 311 -23.36 -6.42 9.14
C ASN A 311 -22.45 -7.19 10.10
N ALA A 312 -21.46 -6.50 10.68
CA ALA A 312 -20.53 -7.04 11.67
C ALA A 312 -20.61 -6.23 12.99
N THR A 313 -21.55 -6.58 13.85
CA THR A 313 -21.83 -5.82 15.10
C THR A 313 -21.00 -6.30 16.28
N THR A 314 -20.70 -7.60 16.37
CA THR A 314 -19.95 -8.21 17.48
C THR A 314 -18.43 -8.11 17.27
N ASN A 315 -17.65 -8.08 18.36
CA ASN A 315 -16.18 -8.00 18.27
C ASN A 315 -15.56 -9.18 17.49
N TRP A 316 -16.11 -10.38 17.65
CA TRP A 316 -15.64 -11.55 16.92
C TRP A 316 -15.86 -11.41 15.40
N GLN A 317 -17.04 -10.94 14.98
CA GLN A 317 -17.33 -10.67 13.57
C GLN A 317 -16.39 -9.61 13.01
N LYS A 318 -16.12 -8.53 13.76
CA LYS A 318 -15.19 -7.48 13.34
C LYS A 318 -13.77 -8.02 13.15
N THR A 319 -13.28 -8.82 14.09
CA THR A 319 -11.94 -9.41 14.01
C THR A 319 -11.81 -10.37 12.83
N ASN A 320 -12.84 -11.19 12.56
CA ASN A 320 -12.82 -12.09 11.41
C ASN A 320 -12.98 -11.35 10.08
N LEU A 321 -13.78 -10.29 10.04
CA LEU A 321 -13.87 -9.42 8.86
C LEU A 321 -12.52 -8.80 8.54
N LYS A 322 -11.80 -8.32 9.56
CA LYS A 322 -10.46 -7.74 9.41
C LYS A 322 -9.37 -8.72 8.97
N LYS A 323 -9.62 -10.02 9.01
CA LYS A 323 -8.69 -11.00 8.41
C LYS A 323 -8.85 -11.07 6.89
N ILE A 324 -10.04 -10.77 6.39
CA ILE A 324 -10.38 -10.80 4.96
C ILE A 324 -10.13 -9.44 4.34
N VAL A 325 -10.49 -8.39 5.09
CA VAL A 325 -10.42 -6.99 4.67
C VAL A 325 -9.77 -6.21 5.82
N PRO A 326 -8.43 -6.16 5.89
CA PRO A 326 -7.71 -5.54 7.00
C PRO A 326 -8.14 -4.10 7.29
N ASP A 327 -8.46 -3.37 6.22
CA ASP A 327 -8.82 -1.96 6.27
C ASP A 327 -10.32 -1.72 6.55
N ALA A 328 -11.09 -2.78 6.81
CA ALA A 328 -12.50 -2.64 7.15
C ALA A 328 -12.67 -1.80 8.43
N PHE A 329 -13.53 -0.78 8.37
CA PHE A 329 -13.74 0.16 9.46
C PHE A 329 -15.22 0.30 9.81
N ASN A 330 -15.49 0.78 11.03
CA ASN A 330 -16.87 0.98 11.49
C ASN A 330 -17.50 2.17 10.76
N THR A 331 -18.72 2.01 10.27
CA THR A 331 -19.48 3.07 9.60
C THR A 331 -20.93 3.08 10.09
N TRP A 332 -21.66 4.14 9.70
CA TRP A 332 -23.09 4.28 9.97
C TRP A 332 -23.84 4.42 8.64
N VAL A 333 -24.93 3.68 8.49
CA VAL A 333 -25.84 3.81 7.34
C VAL A 333 -27.26 3.93 7.88
N GLY A 334 -27.83 5.13 7.78
CA GLY A 334 -28.97 5.51 8.60
C GLY A 334 -28.65 5.36 10.09
N ASP A 335 -29.54 4.72 10.85
CA ASP A 335 -29.34 4.48 12.30
C ASP A 335 -28.62 3.16 12.63
N ARG A 336 -28.18 2.41 11.61
CA ARG A 336 -27.54 1.10 11.80
C ARG A 336 -26.03 1.24 11.83
N ARG A 337 -25.41 0.74 12.92
CA ARG A 337 -23.96 0.58 13.02
C ARG A 337 -23.51 -0.62 12.20
N LEU A 338 -22.73 -0.37 11.16
CA LEU A 338 -22.22 -1.38 10.23
C LEU A 338 -20.70 -1.26 10.10
N MET A 339 -20.09 -2.09 9.26
CA MET A 339 -18.71 -1.91 8.83
C MET A 339 -18.67 -1.63 7.33
N GLN A 340 -17.82 -0.70 6.89
CA GLN A 340 -17.47 -0.57 5.49
C GLN A 340 -16.26 -1.45 5.21
N ALA A 341 -16.39 -2.34 4.24
CA ALA A 341 -15.30 -3.21 3.82
C ALA A 341 -14.50 -2.58 2.67
N GLY A 342 -15.15 -1.85 1.76
CA GLY A 342 -14.43 -1.16 0.69
C GLY A 342 -15.28 -0.15 -0.06
N ALA A 343 -14.63 0.64 -0.91
CA ALA A 343 -15.26 1.55 -1.85
C ALA A 343 -14.54 1.47 -3.20
N PHE A 344 -15.32 1.45 -4.29
CA PHE A 344 -14.87 1.07 -5.63
C PHE A 344 -15.42 2.02 -6.68
N ALA A 345 -14.64 2.26 -7.72
CA ALA A 345 -15.11 2.93 -8.94
C ALA A 345 -15.95 1.97 -9.80
N ASP A 346 -15.55 0.69 -9.84
CA ASP A 346 -16.16 -0.34 -10.68
C ASP A 346 -17.12 -1.26 -9.89
N GLU A 347 -18.26 -1.58 -10.50
CA GLU A 347 -19.28 -2.43 -9.88
C GLU A 347 -18.79 -3.88 -9.71
N ILE A 348 -18.02 -4.38 -10.67
CA ILE A 348 -17.48 -5.75 -10.67
C ILE A 348 -16.56 -5.97 -9.46
N GLU A 349 -15.74 -4.98 -9.11
CA GLU A 349 -14.84 -5.05 -7.94
C GLU A 349 -15.67 -5.09 -6.63
N ALA A 350 -16.74 -4.29 -6.56
CA ALA A 350 -17.65 -4.31 -5.41
C ALA A 350 -18.39 -5.65 -5.27
N GLN A 351 -18.84 -6.24 -6.39
CA GLN A 351 -19.51 -7.55 -6.42
C GLN A 351 -18.57 -8.68 -6.00
N GLU A 352 -17.30 -8.64 -6.43
CA GLU A 352 -16.30 -9.62 -6.02
C GLU A 352 -16.07 -9.59 -4.50
N LEU A 353 -15.91 -8.39 -3.91
CA LEU A 353 -15.79 -8.25 -2.47
C LEU A 353 -17.06 -8.73 -1.76
N GLN A 354 -18.24 -8.46 -2.32
CA GLN A 354 -19.50 -8.91 -1.74
C GLN A 354 -19.60 -10.44 -1.71
N GLU A 355 -19.31 -11.12 -2.82
CA GLU A 355 -19.37 -12.58 -2.94
C GLU A 355 -18.40 -13.24 -1.95
N ARG A 356 -17.17 -12.77 -1.94
CA ARG A 356 -16.11 -13.13 -1.00
C ARG A 356 -16.55 -13.04 0.45
N LEU A 357 -17.21 -11.95 0.83
CA LEU A 357 -17.73 -11.76 2.19
C LEU A 357 -18.85 -12.75 2.49
N ARG A 358 -19.70 -13.05 1.51
CA ARG A 358 -20.77 -14.04 1.62
C ARG A 358 -20.23 -15.45 1.80
N GLU A 359 -19.21 -15.83 1.04
CA GLU A 359 -18.50 -17.11 1.18
C GLU A 359 -17.88 -17.28 2.57
N ALA A 360 -17.37 -16.18 3.14
CA ALA A 360 -16.86 -16.15 4.51
C ALA A 360 -17.96 -16.07 5.60
N GLY A 361 -19.24 -16.10 5.22
CA GLY A 361 -20.38 -16.10 6.14
C GLY A 361 -20.82 -14.72 6.62
N PHE A 362 -20.38 -13.64 5.98
CA PHE A 362 -20.81 -12.27 6.30
C PHE A 362 -21.98 -11.83 5.42
N SER A 363 -22.95 -11.15 6.02
CA SER A 363 -24.01 -10.45 5.29
C SER A 363 -23.47 -9.09 4.82
N SER A 364 -23.36 -8.93 3.50
CA SER A 364 -22.81 -7.75 2.84
C SER A 364 -23.78 -7.17 1.79
N GLU A 365 -23.76 -5.85 1.63
CA GLU A 365 -24.62 -5.09 0.70
C GLU A 365 -23.77 -4.06 -0.06
N ILE A 366 -24.08 -3.86 -1.35
CA ILE A 366 -23.46 -2.82 -2.18
C ILE A 366 -24.38 -1.61 -2.20
N VAL A 367 -23.84 -0.44 -1.85
CA VAL A 367 -24.56 0.83 -1.85
C VAL A 367 -23.91 1.78 -2.85
N THR A 368 -24.71 2.38 -3.73
CA THR A 368 -24.24 3.42 -4.65
C THR A 368 -24.00 4.72 -3.90
N ILE A 369 -22.86 5.36 -4.18
CA ILE A 369 -22.48 6.65 -3.62
C ILE A 369 -23.06 7.74 -4.54
N ARG A 370 -24.13 8.43 -4.10
CA ARG A 370 -24.91 9.40 -4.90
C ARG A 370 -24.61 10.84 -4.59
#